data_AF-A0A7J7D6J6-F1
#
_entry.id   AF-A0A7J7D6J6-F1
#
_cell.length_a   1.000
_cell.length_b   1.000
_cell.length_c   1.000
_cell.angle_alpha   90.00
_cell.angle_beta   90.00
_cell.angle_gamma   90.00
#
_symmetry.space_group_name_H-M   'P 1'
#
loop_
_entity.id
_entity.type
_entity.pdbx_description
1 polymer ?
#
loop_
_entity_poly.entity_id
_entity_poly.type
_entity_poly.pdbx_seq_one_letter_code
_entity_poly.pdbx_strand_id
1 'polypeptide(L)'
;MKAKREWTREVLERNSLTGSKLRQEVSRIIEQAKENSFCNCHNDAHCTHCLRQRVVHLLTEKGFHASLCTSKWKHTKKFPGGKHEYIELIASTQGRKKQVTYLIELEFRDQFKIAKACEEYRKLIARLPEYYIGKPDYLNAIVCVLCDAAKRSMKEKKLHMGPWRKRRFMQMKWSSSFGRRESLPEPFSISKLSTAPAVVVT
;
A
#
# COMPACT_ATOMS: atom_id res chain seq x y z
N MET A 1 -0.79 -0.64 -28.55
CA MET A 1 0.13 -0.83 -27.41
C MET A 1 0.59 0.48 -26.75
N LYS A 2 0.75 1.60 -27.48
CA LYS A 2 1.14 2.91 -26.93
C LYS A 2 0.16 3.45 -25.87
N ALA A 3 -1.13 3.50 -26.19
CA ALA A 3 -2.19 4.02 -25.29
C ALA A 3 -2.20 3.41 -23.86
N LYS A 4 -1.98 2.09 -23.73
CA LYS A 4 -1.97 1.43 -22.41
C LYS A 4 -0.68 1.68 -21.61
N ARG A 5 0.44 2.01 -22.29
CA ARG A 5 1.71 2.42 -21.65
C ARG A 5 1.66 3.88 -21.21
N GLU A 6 1.06 4.74 -22.02
CA GLU A 6 0.77 6.14 -21.69
C GLU A 6 -0.16 6.22 -20.49
N TRP A 7 -1.25 5.43 -20.48
CA TRP A 7 -2.17 5.40 -19.34
C TRP A 7 -1.52 4.95 -18.02
N THR A 8 -0.63 3.95 -18.02
CA THR A 8 0.09 3.58 -16.77
C THR A 8 0.98 4.71 -16.28
N ARG A 9 1.67 5.42 -17.18
CA ARG A 9 2.44 6.62 -16.82
C ARG A 9 1.51 7.69 -16.25
N GLU A 10 0.43 7.97 -16.95
CA GLU A 10 -0.54 9.00 -16.63
C GLU A 10 -1.25 8.74 -15.29
N VAL A 11 -1.59 7.49 -14.96
CA VAL A 11 -2.15 7.13 -13.65
C VAL A 11 -1.10 7.26 -12.55
N LEU A 12 0.15 6.86 -12.80
CA LEU A 12 1.24 7.06 -11.83
C LEU A 12 1.56 8.55 -11.62
N GLU A 13 1.50 9.35 -12.68
CA GLU A 13 1.69 10.81 -12.66
C GLU A 13 0.52 11.51 -11.97
N ARG A 14 -0.73 11.16 -12.27
CA ARG A 14 -1.90 11.69 -11.54
C ARG A 14 -1.86 11.33 -10.07
N ASN A 15 -1.42 10.12 -9.76
CA ASN A 15 -1.17 9.70 -8.38
C ASN A 15 -0.10 10.63 -7.77
N SER A 16 1.04 10.88 -8.44
CA SER A 16 2.13 11.70 -7.90
C SER A 16 1.78 13.19 -7.71
N LEU A 17 0.91 13.76 -8.55
CA LEU A 17 0.52 15.19 -8.47
C LEU A 17 -0.36 15.49 -7.24
N THR A 18 -1.20 14.56 -6.81
CA THR A 18 -2.07 14.76 -5.64
C THR A 18 -1.36 14.29 -4.37
N GLY A 19 -1.10 15.22 -3.43
CA GLY A 19 -0.45 14.91 -2.15
C GLY A 19 1.06 14.69 -2.25
N SER A 20 1.73 15.39 -3.17
CA SER A 20 3.18 15.28 -3.39
C SER A 20 4.01 15.47 -2.12
N LYS A 21 3.70 16.49 -1.31
CA LYS A 21 4.37 16.72 -0.01
C LYS A 21 4.21 15.55 0.96
N LEU A 22 2.98 15.02 1.09
CA LEU A 22 2.71 13.87 1.94
C LEU A 22 3.51 12.65 1.49
N ARG A 23 3.54 12.37 0.18
CA ARG A 23 4.30 11.25 -0.37
C ARG A 23 5.79 11.39 -0.13
N GLN A 24 6.34 12.59 -0.27
CA GLN A 24 7.75 12.85 -0.01
C GLN A 24 8.09 12.56 1.46
N GLU A 25 7.27 13.06 2.39
CA GLU A 25 7.48 12.81 3.82
C GLU A 25 7.36 11.33 4.17
N VAL A 26 6.31 10.65 3.68
CA VAL A 26 6.13 9.20 3.89
C VAL A 26 7.28 8.40 3.28
N SER A 27 7.77 8.81 2.10
CA SER A 27 8.93 8.15 1.46
C SER A 27 10.19 8.30 2.31
N ARG A 28 10.44 9.48 2.87
CA ARG A 28 11.56 9.72 3.78
C ARG A 28 11.48 8.82 5.02
N ILE A 29 10.28 8.67 5.59
CA ILE A 29 10.05 7.80 6.74
C ILE A 29 10.29 6.32 6.40
N ILE A 30 9.87 5.88 5.21
CA ILE A 30 10.12 4.51 4.73
C ILE A 30 11.63 4.24 4.61
N GLU A 31 12.39 5.17 4.02
CA GLU A 31 13.84 5.01 3.90
C GLU A 31 14.53 5.02 5.27
N GLN A 32 14.15 5.93 6.18
CA GLN A 32 14.63 5.93 7.57
C GLN A 32 14.33 4.61 8.30
N ALA A 33 13.18 3.98 8.02
CA ALA A 33 12.81 2.70 8.61
C ALA A 33 13.70 1.55 8.13
N LYS A 34 14.29 1.64 6.93
CA LYS A 34 15.16 0.60 6.34
C LYS A 34 16.61 0.68 6.85
N GLU A 35 17.10 1.85 7.24
CA GLU A 35 18.53 2.08 7.50
C GLU A 35 19.08 1.37 8.75
N ASN A 36 18.29 1.18 9.80
CA ASN A 36 18.78 0.53 11.03
C ASN A 36 18.26 -0.89 11.12
N SER A 37 19.08 -1.86 11.56
CA SER A 37 18.54 -3.15 12.00
C SER A 37 17.57 -2.91 13.15
N PHE A 38 16.31 -3.33 12.98
CA PHE A 38 15.22 -3.05 13.91
C PHE A 38 14.57 -4.31 14.48
N CYS A 39 15.02 -5.51 14.09
CA CYS A 39 14.48 -6.76 14.59
C CYS A 39 15.51 -7.89 14.60
N ASN A 40 15.39 -8.78 15.58
CA ASN A 40 16.18 -10.02 15.71
C ASN A 40 15.44 -11.25 15.16
N CYS A 41 14.54 -11.06 14.19
CA CYS A 41 13.82 -12.19 13.59
C CYS A 41 14.83 -13.15 12.92
N HIS A 42 14.81 -14.43 13.32
CA HIS A 42 15.69 -15.44 12.75
C HIS A 42 15.36 -15.68 11.27
N ASN A 43 16.39 -15.54 10.43
CA ASN A 43 16.41 -15.60 8.97
C ASN A 43 15.89 -14.36 8.24
N ASP A 44 16.85 -13.75 7.53
CA ASP A 44 16.81 -12.59 6.64
C ASP A 44 16.76 -11.22 7.34
N ALA A 45 17.76 -10.40 7.00
CA ALA A 45 18.01 -9.04 7.49
C ALA A 45 16.87 -8.03 7.26
N HIS A 46 15.68 -8.48 6.79
CA HIS A 46 14.55 -7.64 6.42
C HIS A 46 13.21 -8.36 6.68
N CYS A 47 12.82 -8.53 7.95
CA CYS A 47 11.46 -8.98 8.27
C CYS A 47 10.44 -7.92 7.83
N THR A 48 9.66 -8.20 6.78
CA THR A 48 8.72 -7.21 6.22
C THR A 48 7.65 -6.80 7.23
N HIS A 49 7.21 -7.70 8.11
CA HIS A 49 6.25 -7.37 9.16
C HIS A 49 6.82 -6.33 10.13
N CYS A 50 8.04 -6.55 10.62
CA CYS A 50 8.74 -5.61 11.50
C CYS A 50 9.04 -4.28 10.78
N LEU A 51 9.34 -4.32 9.47
CA LEU A 51 9.50 -3.09 8.68
C LEU A 51 8.19 -2.30 8.64
N ARG A 52 7.05 -2.96 8.38
CA ARG A 52 5.74 -2.30 8.38
C ARG A 52 5.40 -1.71 9.75
N GLN A 53 5.67 -2.44 10.83
CA GLN A 53 5.48 -1.94 12.20
C GLN A 53 6.34 -0.70 12.47
N ARG A 54 7.61 -0.72 12.07
CA ARG A 54 8.51 0.42 12.23
C ARG A 54 8.05 1.65 11.45
N VAL A 55 7.60 1.46 10.20
CA VAL A 55 7.04 2.56 9.40
C VAL A 55 5.80 3.14 10.07
N VAL A 56 4.89 2.30 10.60
CA VAL A 56 3.73 2.77 11.35
C VAL A 56 4.16 3.58 12.58
N HIS A 57 5.13 3.09 13.34
CA HIS A 57 5.65 3.78 14.52
C HIS A 57 6.20 5.17 14.18
N LEU A 58 7.11 5.26 13.20
CA LEU A 58 7.69 6.55 12.78
C LEU A 58 6.64 7.52 12.21
N LEU A 59 5.63 7.00 11.49
CA LEU A 59 4.51 7.82 11.03
C LEU A 59 3.73 8.39 12.22
N THR A 60 3.44 7.56 13.24
CA THR A 60 2.72 8.01 14.43
C THR A 60 3.52 9.01 15.27
N GLU A 61 4.83 8.85 15.39
CA GLU A 61 5.71 9.84 16.06
C GLU A 61 5.69 11.20 15.35
N LYS A 62 5.50 11.21 14.03
CA LYS A 62 5.35 12.41 13.21
C LYS A 62 3.94 13.01 13.26
N GLY A 63 3.03 12.44 14.04
CA GLY A 63 1.65 12.91 14.21
C GLY A 63 0.68 12.43 13.12
N PHE A 64 1.08 11.47 12.29
CA PHE A 64 0.17 10.85 11.33
C PHE A 64 -0.69 9.75 11.97
N HIS A 65 -1.94 9.65 11.54
CA HIS A 65 -2.79 8.51 11.89
C HIS A 65 -2.53 7.34 10.94
N ALA A 66 -1.64 6.42 11.33
CA ALA A 66 -1.24 5.26 10.55
C ALA A 66 -1.49 3.94 11.30
N SER A 67 -1.81 2.86 10.57
CA SER A 67 -2.03 1.54 11.16
C SER A 67 -1.73 0.41 10.17
N LEU A 68 -1.48 -0.79 10.72
CA LEU A 68 -1.43 -2.01 9.92
C LEU A 68 -2.83 -2.46 9.52
N CYS A 69 -2.99 -2.79 8.26
CA CYS A 69 -4.20 -3.40 7.73
C CYS A 69 -3.87 -4.79 7.19
N THR A 70 -4.73 -5.77 7.48
CA THR A 70 -4.61 -7.12 6.93
C THR A 70 -5.87 -7.49 6.19
N SER A 71 -5.76 -7.75 4.88
CA SER A 71 -6.82 -8.41 4.13
C SER A 71 -6.66 -9.92 4.25
N LYS A 72 -7.77 -10.64 4.47
CA LYS A 72 -7.83 -12.10 4.59
C LYS A 72 -8.89 -12.65 3.63
N TRP A 73 -8.60 -13.73 2.94
CA TRP A 73 -9.57 -14.39 2.05
C TRP A 73 -9.50 -15.90 2.21
N LYS A 74 -10.68 -16.54 2.12
CA LYS A 74 -10.83 -17.98 2.27
C LYS A 74 -10.40 -18.71 1.01
N HIS A 75 -9.99 -19.97 1.18
CA HIS A 75 -9.76 -20.88 0.08
C HIS A 75 -11.05 -21.10 -0.72
N THR A 76 -10.93 -21.16 -2.05
CA THR A 76 -12.03 -21.48 -2.96
C THR A 76 -11.54 -22.44 -4.04
N LYS A 77 -12.44 -23.06 -4.81
CA LYS A 77 -12.06 -23.88 -5.98
C LYS A 77 -11.16 -23.14 -6.99
N LYS A 78 -11.21 -21.80 -7.02
CA LYS A 78 -10.48 -20.97 -8.01
C LYS A 78 -9.20 -20.34 -7.45
N PHE A 79 -9.09 -20.17 -6.14
CA PHE A 79 -8.04 -19.38 -5.50
C PHE A 79 -7.63 -19.99 -4.15
N PRO A 80 -6.32 -20.09 -3.87
CA PRO A 80 -5.86 -20.48 -2.55
C PRO A 80 -6.23 -19.42 -1.52
N GLY A 81 -6.44 -19.86 -0.27
CA GLY A 81 -6.65 -18.94 0.85
C GLY A 81 -5.37 -18.18 1.17
N GLY A 82 -5.50 -17.02 1.79
CA GLY A 82 -4.35 -16.19 2.10
C GLY A 82 -4.68 -14.96 2.93
N LYS A 83 -3.60 -14.29 3.33
CA LYS A 83 -3.64 -12.97 3.99
C LYS A 83 -2.58 -12.07 3.36
N HIS A 84 -2.81 -10.77 3.43
CA HIS A 84 -1.85 -9.76 2.97
C HIS A 84 -1.90 -8.57 3.92
N GLU A 85 -0.72 -8.13 4.36
CA GLU A 85 -0.56 -6.99 5.26
C GLU A 85 0.00 -5.79 4.49
N TYR A 86 -0.49 -4.62 4.82
CA TYR A 86 -0.08 -3.33 4.27
C TYR A 86 -0.36 -2.24 5.30
N ILE A 87 0.02 -0.99 5.00
CA ILE A 87 -0.19 0.12 5.92
C ILE A 87 -1.28 1.04 5.36
N GLU A 88 -2.14 1.53 6.24
CA GLU A 88 -3.05 2.62 5.94
C GLU A 88 -2.64 3.88 6.67
N LEU A 89 -2.83 5.01 6.01
CA LEU A 89 -2.50 6.34 6.49
C LEU A 89 -3.70 7.26 6.24
N ILE A 90 -4.23 7.87 7.29
CA ILE A 90 -5.28 8.87 7.18
C ILE A 90 -4.62 10.24 7.16
N ALA A 91 -4.85 11.01 6.09
CA ALA A 91 -4.29 12.34 5.92
C ALA A 91 -5.37 13.36 5.56
N SER A 92 -5.30 14.53 6.18
CA SER A 92 -6.09 15.70 5.81
C SER A 92 -5.38 16.44 4.68
N THR A 93 -6.07 16.66 3.55
CA THR A 93 -5.52 17.52 2.49
C THR A 93 -5.79 18.99 2.81
N GLN A 94 -4.78 19.85 2.72
CA GLN A 94 -4.95 21.30 2.88
C GLN A 94 -6.12 21.79 2.00
N GLY A 95 -7.08 22.48 2.62
CA GLY A 95 -8.26 23.02 1.94
C GLY A 95 -9.49 22.09 1.86
N ARG A 96 -9.43 20.84 2.37
CA ARG A 96 -10.62 19.97 2.48
C ARG A 96 -10.82 19.52 3.93
N LYS A 97 -12.04 19.67 4.44
CA LYS A 97 -12.46 19.07 5.73
C LYS A 97 -12.44 17.53 5.72
N LYS A 98 -12.35 16.93 4.53
CA LYS A 98 -12.44 15.48 4.35
C LYS A 98 -11.08 14.82 4.50
N GLN A 99 -11.00 13.88 5.43
CA GLN A 99 -9.86 13.00 5.58
C GLN A 99 -9.79 12.03 4.39
N VAL A 100 -8.58 11.77 3.91
CA VAL A 100 -8.32 10.88 2.78
C VAL A 100 -7.46 9.71 3.26
N THR A 101 -7.88 8.50 2.95
CA THR A 101 -7.11 7.29 3.21
C THR A 101 -6.10 7.04 2.09
N TYR A 102 -4.84 6.91 2.48
CA TYR A 102 -3.73 6.44 1.66
C TYR A 102 -3.39 5.00 2.06
N LEU A 103 -3.05 4.21 1.06
CA LEU A 103 -2.53 2.87 1.19
C LEU A 103 -1.04 2.89 0.87
N ILE A 104 -0.25 2.25 1.72
CA ILE A 104 1.19 2.10 1.56
C ILE A 104 1.52 0.61 1.42
N GLU A 105 2.07 0.23 0.26
CA GLU A 105 2.57 -1.12 -0.03
C GLU A 105 4.09 -1.06 -0.21
N LEU A 106 4.84 -1.64 0.73
CA LEU A 106 6.30 -1.54 0.75
C LEU A 106 6.96 -2.40 -0.35
N GLU A 107 6.34 -3.50 -0.76
CA GLU A 107 6.91 -4.46 -1.73
C GLU A 107 6.21 -4.36 -3.10
N PHE A 108 5.73 -3.17 -3.46
CA PHE A 108 4.80 -2.98 -4.57
C PHE A 108 5.31 -3.52 -5.90
N ARG A 109 6.55 -3.19 -6.30
CA ARG A 109 7.15 -3.70 -7.54
C ARG A 109 7.22 -5.22 -7.53
N ASP A 110 7.58 -5.81 -6.39
CA ASP A 110 7.80 -7.24 -6.23
C ASP A 110 6.50 -8.04 -6.30
N GLN A 111 5.38 -7.42 -5.90
CA GLN A 111 4.05 -7.98 -6.09
C GLN A 111 3.72 -8.31 -7.55
N PHE A 112 4.44 -7.75 -8.53
CA PHE A 112 4.19 -7.98 -9.97
C PHE A 112 5.35 -8.62 -10.73
N LYS A 113 6.48 -8.93 -10.07
CA LYS A 113 7.60 -9.64 -10.71
C LYS A 113 7.19 -11.05 -11.16
N ILE A 114 7.55 -11.42 -12.38
CA ILE A 114 7.32 -12.76 -12.95
C ILE A 114 8.64 -13.24 -13.55
N ALA A 115 9.14 -14.38 -13.09
CA ALA A 115 10.46 -14.88 -13.46
C ALA A 115 10.61 -15.09 -14.99
N LYS A 116 9.60 -15.72 -15.61
CA LYS A 116 9.59 -16.06 -17.05
C LYS A 116 8.71 -15.13 -17.89
N ALA A 117 8.75 -13.82 -17.62
CA ALA A 117 8.00 -12.83 -18.39
C ALA A 117 8.55 -12.62 -19.82
N CYS A 118 7.80 -11.88 -20.66
CA CYS A 118 8.32 -11.29 -21.89
C CYS A 118 9.04 -9.97 -21.60
N GLU A 119 9.78 -9.47 -22.57
CA GLU A 119 10.64 -8.29 -22.40
C GLU A 119 9.83 -7.01 -22.13
N GLU A 120 8.70 -6.85 -22.82
CA GLU A 120 7.79 -5.72 -22.65
C GLU A 120 7.23 -5.65 -21.23
N TYR A 121 6.91 -6.81 -20.64
CA TYR A 121 6.42 -6.87 -19.28
C TYR A 121 7.54 -6.59 -18.28
N ARG A 122 8.75 -7.11 -18.48
CA ARG A 122 9.91 -6.77 -17.64
C ARG A 122 10.17 -5.25 -17.63
N LYS A 123 10.19 -4.63 -18.81
CA LYS A 123 10.34 -3.17 -18.96
C LYS A 123 9.22 -2.38 -18.27
N LEU A 124 7.99 -2.90 -18.26
CA LEU A 124 6.89 -2.29 -17.53
C LEU A 124 7.11 -2.34 -16.02
N ILE A 125 7.48 -3.52 -15.48
CA ILE A 125 7.71 -3.69 -14.04
C ILE A 125 8.93 -2.89 -13.56
N ALA A 126 10.00 -2.80 -14.35
CA ALA A 126 11.18 -2.01 -14.03
C ALA A 126 10.88 -0.51 -13.82
N ARG A 127 9.77 -0.02 -14.36
CA ARG A 127 9.35 1.40 -14.26
C ARG A 127 8.37 1.66 -13.11
N LEU A 128 7.92 0.62 -12.41
CA LEU A 128 7.09 0.79 -11.23
C LEU A 128 7.93 1.34 -10.07
N PRO A 129 7.37 2.16 -9.18
CA PRO A 129 8.05 2.50 -7.94
C PRO A 129 8.25 1.24 -7.09
N GLU A 130 9.28 1.23 -6.24
CA GLU A 130 9.56 0.10 -5.35
C GLU A 130 8.39 -0.17 -4.41
N TYR A 131 7.89 0.88 -3.78
CA TYR A 131 6.70 0.92 -2.94
C TYR A 131 5.61 1.81 -3.54
N TYR A 132 4.37 1.57 -3.16
CA TYR A 132 3.22 2.38 -3.52
C TYR A 132 2.78 3.22 -2.32
N ILE A 133 2.49 4.50 -2.55
CA ILE A 133 1.81 5.39 -1.61
C ILE A 133 0.69 6.06 -2.41
N GLY A 134 -0.57 5.90 -2.02
CA GLY A 134 -1.66 6.52 -2.78
C GLY A 134 -3.04 6.01 -2.39
N LYS A 135 -4.07 6.54 -3.06
CA LYS A 135 -5.45 6.11 -2.79
C LYS A 135 -5.68 4.66 -3.22
N PRO A 136 -6.53 3.89 -2.52
CA PRO A 136 -6.87 2.53 -2.92
C PRO A 136 -7.43 2.42 -4.35
N ASP A 137 -8.23 3.39 -4.81
CA ASP A 137 -8.83 3.36 -6.16
C ASP A 137 -7.78 3.39 -7.28
N TYR A 138 -6.75 4.22 -7.14
CA TYR A 138 -5.65 4.28 -8.10
C TYR A 138 -4.85 2.97 -8.11
N LEU A 139 -4.62 2.37 -6.93
CA LEU A 139 -3.98 1.06 -6.84
C LEU A 139 -4.80 0.00 -7.58
N ASN A 140 -6.12 -0.04 -7.37
CA ASN A 140 -7.00 -0.98 -8.05
C ASN A 140 -6.95 -0.83 -9.58
N ALA A 141 -6.91 0.41 -10.07
CA ALA A 141 -6.76 0.73 -11.49
C ALA A 141 -5.40 0.23 -12.04
N ILE A 142 -4.31 0.44 -11.29
CA ILE A 142 -2.98 -0.05 -11.65
C ILE A 142 -2.94 -1.58 -11.67
N VAL A 143 -3.48 -2.26 -10.65
CA VAL A 143 -3.60 -3.72 -10.57
C VAL A 143 -4.31 -4.26 -11.81
N CYS A 144 -5.40 -3.63 -12.23
CA CYS A 144 -6.14 -4.04 -13.43
C CYS A 144 -5.26 -4.08 -14.68
N VAL A 145 -4.42 -3.06 -14.88
CA VAL A 145 -3.56 -2.94 -16.05
C VAL A 145 -2.34 -3.84 -15.98
N LEU A 146 -1.70 -3.96 -14.81
CA LEU A 146 -0.56 -4.84 -14.63
C LEU A 146 -0.97 -6.31 -14.81
N CYS A 147 -2.12 -6.74 -14.29
CA CYS A 147 -2.62 -8.09 -14.50
C CYS A 147 -2.96 -8.39 -15.97
N ASP A 148 -3.47 -7.41 -16.73
CA ASP A 148 -3.67 -7.58 -18.18
C ASP A 148 -2.35 -7.73 -18.94
N ALA A 149 -1.36 -6.92 -18.57
CA ALA A 149 -0.03 -7.01 -19.16
C ALA A 149 0.62 -8.37 -18.84
N ALA A 150 0.48 -8.84 -17.59
CA ALA A 150 0.95 -10.15 -17.17
C ALA A 150 0.26 -11.26 -17.97
N LYS A 151 -1.07 -11.20 -18.13
CA LYS A 151 -1.82 -12.21 -18.90
C LYS A 151 -1.33 -12.30 -20.36
N ARG A 152 -1.07 -11.16 -21.00
CA ARG A 152 -0.49 -11.13 -22.36
C ARG A 152 0.90 -11.74 -22.40
N SER A 153 1.76 -11.36 -21.45
CA SER A 153 3.11 -11.91 -21.34
C SER A 153 3.10 -13.44 -21.18
N MET A 154 2.21 -13.98 -20.33
CA MET A 154 2.08 -15.42 -20.15
C MET A 154 1.60 -16.13 -21.41
N LYS A 155 0.65 -15.52 -22.16
CA LYS A 155 0.19 -16.05 -23.44
C LYS A 155 1.32 -16.09 -24.48
N GLU A 156 2.09 -15.02 -24.60
CA GLU A 156 3.23 -14.93 -25.52
C GLU A 156 4.31 -15.96 -25.19
N LYS A 157 4.63 -16.14 -23.91
CA LYS A 157 5.61 -17.13 -23.44
C LYS A 157 5.07 -18.57 -23.44
N LYS A 158 3.81 -18.79 -23.86
CA LYS A 158 3.12 -20.09 -23.82
C LYS A 158 3.11 -20.73 -22.43
N LEU A 159 2.95 -19.91 -21.38
CA LEU A 159 2.95 -20.34 -19.98
C LEU A 159 1.57 -20.15 -19.35
N HIS A 160 1.19 -21.08 -18.46
CA HIS A 160 -0.02 -20.92 -17.66
C HIS A 160 0.14 -19.83 -16.59
N MET A 161 -0.89 -18.99 -16.41
CA MET A 161 -0.90 -17.96 -15.38
C MET A 161 -1.44 -18.52 -14.07
N GLY A 162 -0.57 -18.66 -13.07
CA GLY A 162 -0.93 -19.11 -11.72
C GLY A 162 -2.07 -18.27 -11.11
N PRO A 163 -2.94 -18.87 -10.27
CA PRO A 163 -4.08 -18.17 -9.66
C PRO A 163 -3.69 -16.87 -8.96
N TRP A 164 -2.52 -16.83 -8.30
CA TRP A 164 -2.04 -15.67 -7.56
C TRP A 164 -1.65 -14.46 -8.41
N ARG A 165 -1.48 -14.64 -9.73
CA ARG A 165 -1.21 -13.54 -10.67
C ARG A 165 -2.46 -13.05 -11.39
N LYS A 166 -3.61 -13.71 -11.19
CA LYS A 166 -4.88 -13.29 -11.79
C LYS A 166 -5.40 -12.03 -11.09
N ARG A 167 -6.02 -11.13 -11.85
CA ARG A 167 -6.57 -9.86 -11.36
C ARG A 167 -7.37 -10.01 -10.07
N ARG A 168 -8.35 -10.90 -10.06
CA ARG A 168 -9.24 -11.08 -8.90
C ARG A 168 -8.48 -11.50 -7.64
N PHE A 169 -7.42 -12.32 -7.77
CA PHE A 169 -6.57 -12.66 -6.63
C PHE A 169 -5.75 -11.47 -6.17
N MET A 170 -5.09 -10.76 -7.10
CA MET A 170 -4.29 -9.58 -6.76
C MET A 170 -5.14 -8.51 -6.08
N GLN A 171 -6.40 -8.33 -6.48
CA GLN A 171 -7.31 -7.40 -5.84
C GLN A 171 -7.67 -7.80 -4.39
N MET A 172 -7.64 -9.09 -4.04
CA MET A 172 -7.92 -9.54 -2.67
C MET A 172 -6.84 -9.10 -1.67
N LYS A 173 -5.62 -8.81 -2.12
CA LYS A 173 -4.52 -8.34 -1.26
C LYS A 173 -4.86 -7.03 -0.53
N TRP A 174 -5.66 -6.18 -1.15
CA TRP A 174 -6.01 -4.86 -0.62
C TRP A 174 -7.53 -4.65 -0.54
N SER A 175 -8.31 -5.74 -0.47
CA SER A 175 -9.77 -5.70 -0.53
C SER A 175 -10.41 -4.91 0.60
N SER A 176 -9.81 -4.94 1.80
CA SER A 176 -10.31 -4.15 2.95
C SER A 176 -10.29 -2.66 2.65
N SER A 177 -9.37 -2.19 1.80
CA SER A 177 -9.25 -0.80 1.38
C SER A 177 -10.06 -0.46 0.14
N PHE A 178 -10.24 -1.41 -0.79
CA PHE A 178 -11.06 -1.19 -1.99
C PHE A 178 -12.56 -1.11 -1.71
N GLY A 179 -13.03 -1.70 -0.60
CA GLY A 179 -14.43 -1.70 -0.20
C GLY A 179 -14.86 -0.50 0.66
N ARG A 180 -13.91 0.26 1.21
CA ARG A 180 -14.22 1.45 2.02
C ARG A 180 -14.59 2.61 1.12
N ARG A 181 -15.88 2.74 0.83
CA ARG A 181 -16.48 4.04 0.51
C ARG A 181 -16.20 4.94 1.71
N GLU A 182 -15.70 6.16 1.50
CA GLU A 182 -15.26 7.11 2.55
C GLU A 182 -16.27 7.22 3.72
N SER A 183 -16.18 6.32 4.70
CA SER A 183 -16.84 6.44 5.98
C SER A 183 -15.91 7.28 6.84
N LEU A 184 -16.36 8.51 7.13
CA LEU A 184 -15.70 9.41 8.05
C LEU A 184 -15.43 8.67 9.37
N PRO A 185 -14.23 8.76 9.97
CA PRO A 185 -14.15 8.51 11.39
C PRO A 185 -14.99 9.57 12.09
N GLU A 186 -15.94 9.11 12.91
CA GLU A 186 -16.67 9.95 13.86
C GLU A 186 -15.66 10.85 14.60
N PRO A 187 -15.94 12.16 14.77
CA PRO A 187 -15.05 13.04 15.50
C PRO A 187 -14.90 12.53 16.92
N PHE A 188 -13.66 12.20 17.31
CA PHE A 188 -13.31 11.96 18.71
C PHE A 188 -13.59 13.24 19.51
N SER A 189 -14.60 13.18 20.38
CA SER A 189 -14.87 14.22 21.38
C SER A 189 -13.69 14.30 22.34
N ILE A 190 -12.87 15.35 22.20
CA ILE A 190 -11.92 15.77 23.23
C ILE A 190 -12.74 16.48 24.32
N SER A 191 -13.42 15.69 25.14
CA SER A 191 -14.07 16.17 26.36
C SER A 191 -14.05 15.05 27.38
N LYS A 192 -12.86 14.79 27.92
CA LYS A 192 -12.58 14.18 29.24
C LYS A 192 -11.07 14.06 29.39
N LEU A 193 -10.39 15.20 29.44
CA LEU A 193 -9.11 15.28 30.11
C LEU A 193 -9.28 16.19 31.34
N SER A 194 -8.95 15.63 32.49
CA SER A 194 -8.72 16.28 33.78
C SER A 194 -9.93 16.76 34.59
N THR A 195 -10.16 16.05 35.71
CA THR A 195 -9.99 16.70 37.02
C THR A 195 -9.28 15.70 37.96
N ALA A 196 -8.03 15.97 38.30
CA ALA A 196 -7.43 15.47 39.54
C ALA A 196 -7.26 16.68 40.48
N PRO A 197 -7.51 16.53 41.79
CA PRO A 197 -7.55 17.65 42.71
C PRO A 197 -6.14 18.15 43.05
N ALA A 198 -6.03 19.47 43.26
CA ALA A 198 -4.83 20.09 43.80
C ALA A 198 -4.64 19.66 45.26
N VAL A 199 -3.46 19.12 45.57
CA VAL A 199 -2.98 18.96 46.94
C VAL A 199 -2.54 20.33 47.44
N VAL A 200 -3.19 20.83 48.48
CA VAL A 200 -2.76 22.01 49.22
C VAL A 200 -1.69 21.56 50.23
N VAL A 201 -0.51 22.16 50.16
CA VAL A 201 0.52 22.05 51.20
C VAL A 201 0.63 23.42 51.86
N THR A 202 0.36 23.45 53.16
CA THR A 202 0.83 24.48 54.11
C THR A 202 1.70 23.79 55.13
#